data_AF-A0A2K9ZEZ5-F1
#
_entry.id   AF-A0A2K9ZEZ5-F1
#
_cell.length_a   1.000
_cell.length_b   1.000
_cell.length_c   1.000
_cell.angle_alpha   90.00
_cell.angle_beta   90.00
_cell.angle_gamma   90.00
#
_symmetry.space_group_name_H-M   'P 1'
#
loop_
_entity.id
_entity.type
_entity.pdbx_description
1 polymer ?
#
loop_
_entity_poly.entity_id
_entity_poly.type
_entity_poly.pdbx_seq_one_letter_code
_entity_poly.pdbx_strand_id
1 'polypeptide(L)'
;MGTQIVRVPPGFRHPVDEEGEVMAGGHLEPLYYTDPASLSSYQVYENVSDGTPISPVFETVDELHEWLRQEGWDQETIEFLLTHGHAPSLIRKLRP
;
A
#
# COMPACT_ATOMS: atom_id res chain seq x y z
N MET A 1 -13.91 -4.91 -0.42
CA MET A 1 -13.11 -5.03 0.83
C MET A 1 -11.81 -5.74 0.47
N GLY A 2 -10.66 -5.08 0.57
CA GLY A 2 -9.40 -5.59 0.03
C GLY A 2 -8.19 -4.74 0.41
N THR A 3 -7.06 -5.06 -0.22
CA THR A 3 -5.79 -4.36 -0.09
C THR A 3 -5.40 -3.82 -1.45
N GLN A 4 -4.81 -2.62 -1.48
CA GLN A 4 -4.35 -2.00 -2.71
C GLN A 4 -2.92 -1.50 -2.57
N ILE A 5 -2.17 -1.54 -3.66
CA ILE A 5 -0.87 -0.91 -3.78
C ILE A 5 -1.08 0.43 -4.46
N VAL A 6 -0.62 1.49 -3.79
CA VAL A 6 -0.61 2.84 -4.32
C VAL A 6 0.83 3.20 -4.64
N ARG A 7 1.05 3.79 -5.81
CA ARG A 7 2.36 4.35 -6.18
C ARG A 7 2.51 5.73 -5.56
N VAL A 8 3.61 5.93 -4.84
CA VAL A 8 3.91 7.15 -4.09
C VAL A 8 5.32 7.63 -4.44
N PRO A 9 5.64 8.92 -4.26
CA PRO A 9 7.00 9.37 -4.42
C PRO A 9 7.93 8.76 -3.35
N PRO A 10 9.23 8.65 -3.61
CA PRO A 10 10.19 8.17 -2.62
C PRO A 10 10.17 9.06 -1.37
N GLY A 11 10.09 8.43 -0.19
CA GLY A 11 9.99 9.14 1.08
C GLY A 11 8.63 9.80 1.33
N PHE A 12 7.57 9.42 0.59
CA PHE A 12 6.23 9.94 0.81
C PHE A 12 5.80 9.75 2.27
N ARG A 13 5.36 10.84 2.89
CA ARG A 13 4.81 10.83 4.24
C ARG A 13 3.31 11.06 4.15
N HIS A 14 2.56 10.06 4.60
CA HIS A 14 1.11 10.17 4.66
C HIS A 14 0.73 11.34 5.56
N PRO A 15 -0.17 12.23 5.12
CA PRO A 15 -0.54 13.37 5.94
C PRO A 15 -1.32 12.90 7.17
N VAL A 16 -1.07 13.57 8.29
CA VAL A 16 -1.64 13.24 9.59
C VAL A 16 -2.56 14.36 10.06
N ASP A 17 -3.55 14.03 10.87
CA ASP A 17 -4.47 14.99 11.46
C ASP A 17 -3.83 15.77 12.63
N GLU A 18 -4.63 16.58 13.31
CA GLU A 18 -4.18 17.38 14.46
C GLU A 18 -3.70 16.53 15.64
N GLU A 19 -4.10 15.26 15.71
CA GLU A 19 -3.72 14.29 16.74
C GLU A 19 -2.49 13.46 16.33
N GLY A 20 -2.02 13.60 15.08
CA GLY A 20 -0.89 12.86 14.52
C GLY A 20 -1.29 11.51 13.92
N GLU A 21 -2.57 11.22 13.81
CA GLU A 21 -3.10 10.00 13.20
C GLU A 21 -3.16 10.15 11.68
N VAL A 22 -2.95 9.05 10.96
CA VAL A 22 -2.96 9.06 9.48
C VAL A 22 -4.34 9.44 8.95
N MET A 23 -4.40 10.54 8.19
CA MET A 23 -5.65 10.99 7.58
C MET A 23 -6.05 10.06 6.45
N ALA A 24 -7.07 9.28 6.69
CA ALA A 24 -7.72 8.47 5.69
C ALA A 24 -8.00 9.22 4.37
N GLY A 25 -7.54 8.64 3.26
CA GLY A 25 -7.66 9.28 1.93
C GLY A 25 -6.77 10.50 1.74
N GLY A 26 -5.99 10.91 2.74
CA GLY A 26 -5.11 12.07 2.69
C GLY A 26 -3.98 11.94 1.66
N HIS A 27 -3.69 10.73 1.18
CA HIS A 27 -2.78 10.51 0.06
C HIS A 27 -3.32 11.00 -1.30
N LEU A 28 -4.64 11.14 -1.47
CA LEU A 28 -5.24 11.47 -2.77
C LEU A 28 -4.85 12.86 -3.26
N GLU A 29 -4.93 13.87 -2.40
CA GLU A 29 -4.60 15.25 -2.74
C GLU A 29 -3.12 15.43 -3.14
N PRO A 30 -2.11 15.03 -2.34
CA PRO A 30 -0.71 15.19 -2.73
C PRO A 30 -0.34 14.37 -3.96
N LEU A 31 -0.93 13.16 -4.13
CA LEU A 31 -0.68 12.35 -5.32
C LEU A 31 -1.31 12.94 -6.58
N TYR A 32 -2.42 13.69 -6.47
CA TYR A 32 -3.02 14.37 -7.61
C TYR A 32 -2.10 15.44 -8.22
N TYR A 33 -1.33 16.14 -7.38
CA TYR A 33 -0.34 17.14 -7.83
C TYR A 33 1.06 16.56 -8.08
N THR A 34 1.28 15.28 -7.77
CA THR A 34 2.58 14.64 -7.97
C THR A 34 2.67 14.10 -9.39
N ASP A 35 3.82 14.34 -10.02
CA ASP A 35 4.09 13.83 -11.35
C ASP A 35 4.10 12.29 -11.34
N PRO A 36 3.31 11.61 -12.20
CA PRO A 36 3.25 10.16 -12.21
C PRO A 36 4.60 9.51 -12.53
N ALA A 37 5.50 10.22 -13.22
CA ALA A 37 6.86 9.79 -13.47
C ALA A 37 7.74 9.73 -12.20
N SER A 38 7.38 10.47 -11.15
CA SER A 38 8.06 10.46 -9.85
C SER A 38 7.50 9.43 -8.87
N LEU A 39 6.40 8.76 -9.21
CA LEU A 39 5.76 7.72 -8.39
C LEU A 39 6.44 6.36 -8.59
N SER A 40 7.71 6.28 -8.17
CA SER A 40 8.53 5.06 -8.29
C SER A 40 8.39 4.11 -7.12
N SER A 41 7.89 4.57 -5.98
CA SER A 41 7.79 3.80 -4.74
C SER A 41 6.38 3.24 -4.55
N TYR A 42 6.25 2.24 -3.68
CA TYR A 42 5.03 1.48 -3.46
C TYR A 42 4.63 1.54 -2.00
N GLN A 43 3.34 1.73 -1.75
CA GLN A 43 2.80 1.68 -0.41
C GLN A 43 1.48 0.93 -0.42
N VAL A 44 1.32 0.03 0.55
CA VAL A 44 0.13 -0.80 0.70
C VAL A 44 -0.88 -0.11 1.61
N TYR A 45 -2.11 -0.06 1.11
CA TYR A 45 -3.27 0.52 1.77
C TYR A 45 -4.35 -0.54 1.98
N GLU A 46 -5.06 -0.42 3.09
CA GLU A 46 -6.21 -1.26 3.37
C GLU A 46 -7.48 -0.55 2.89
N ASN A 47 -8.11 -1.09 1.83
CA ASN A 47 -9.33 -0.53 1.22
C ASN A 47 -10.60 -0.77 2.06
N VAL A 48 -10.45 -1.11 3.35
CA VAL A 48 -11.54 -1.18 4.32
C VAL A 48 -11.39 -0.19 5.48
N SER A 49 -10.17 0.28 5.74
CA SER A 49 -9.87 1.33 6.71
C SER A 49 -9.55 2.60 5.94
N ASP A 50 -10.57 3.20 5.31
CA ASP A 50 -10.66 4.62 4.92
C ASP A 50 -9.50 5.20 4.04
N GLY A 51 -8.54 4.37 3.60
CA GLY A 51 -7.34 4.80 2.91
C GLY A 51 -6.14 5.10 3.82
N THR A 52 -6.01 4.40 4.94
CA THR A 52 -4.82 4.45 5.81
C THR A 52 -3.71 3.50 5.31
N PRO A 53 -2.44 3.92 5.36
CA PRO A 53 -1.33 3.06 5.00
C PRO A 53 -1.10 1.99 6.07
N ILE A 54 -1.07 0.73 5.67
CA ILE A 54 -0.78 -0.40 6.58
C ILE A 54 0.68 -0.86 6.49
N SER A 55 1.47 -0.22 5.64
CA SER A 55 2.84 -0.59 5.34
C SER A 55 3.72 0.66 5.16
N PRO A 56 5.04 0.51 5.36
CA PRO A 56 6.00 1.55 4.99
C PRO A 56 6.03 1.77 3.47
N VAL A 57 6.75 2.80 3.05
CA VAL A 57 7.03 3.04 1.62
C VAL A 57 8.18 2.14 1.19
N PHE A 58 7.96 1.34 0.15
CA PHE A 58 8.96 0.48 -0.47
C PHE A 58 9.48 1.13 -1.74
N GLU A 59 10.79 1.17 -1.93
CA GLU A 59 11.37 1.77 -3.15
C GLU A 59 11.21 0.83 -4.35
N THR A 60 11.11 -0.47 -4.09
CA THR A 60 11.01 -1.49 -5.13
C THR A 60 9.88 -2.48 -4.87
N VAL A 61 9.43 -3.13 -5.94
CA VAL A 61 8.46 -4.24 -5.89
C VAL A 61 9.01 -5.43 -5.10
N ASP A 62 10.31 -5.66 -5.15
CA ASP A 62 10.98 -6.78 -4.48
C ASP A 62 10.91 -6.64 -2.94
N GLU A 63 11.17 -5.44 -2.43
CA GLU A 63 11.01 -5.14 -1.00
C GLU A 63 9.56 -5.31 -0.54
N LEU A 64 8.61 -4.86 -1.35
CA LEU A 64 7.18 -5.06 -1.08
C LEU A 64 6.83 -6.55 -1.06
N HIS A 65 7.34 -7.33 -2.02
CA HIS A 65 7.14 -8.78 -2.11
C HIS A 65 7.67 -9.49 -0.86
N GLU A 66 8.90 -9.18 -0.45
CA GLU A 66 9.52 -9.75 0.75
C GLU A 66 8.76 -9.37 2.03
N TRP A 67 8.29 -8.12 2.14
CA TRP A 67 7.48 -7.70 3.29
C TRP A 67 6.13 -8.45 3.34
N LEU A 68 5.43 -8.56 2.22
CA LEU A 68 4.17 -9.33 2.17
C LEU A 68 4.39 -10.79 2.55
N ARG A 69 5.50 -11.38 2.10
CA ARG A 69 5.88 -12.75 2.47
C ARG A 69 6.16 -12.89 3.96
N GLN A 70 6.85 -11.92 4.57
CA GLN A 70 7.10 -11.89 6.02
C GLN A 70 5.82 -11.72 6.83
N GLU A 71 4.86 -10.95 6.32
CA GLU A 71 3.51 -10.81 6.90
C GLU A 71 2.66 -12.10 6.79
N GLY A 72 3.15 -13.12 6.09
CA GLY A 72 2.48 -14.42 5.93
C GLY A 72 1.45 -14.45 4.80
N TRP A 73 1.63 -13.62 3.78
CA TRP A 73 0.78 -13.63 2.59
C TRP A 73 1.14 -14.80 1.67
N ASP A 74 0.12 -15.33 0.99
CA ASP A 74 0.29 -16.42 0.04
C ASP A 74 0.97 -15.92 -1.25
N GLN A 75 1.85 -16.71 -1.86
CA GLN A 75 2.62 -16.27 -3.02
C GLN A 75 1.71 -15.90 -4.20
N GLU A 76 0.66 -16.70 -4.46
CA GLU A 76 -0.34 -16.39 -5.49
C GLU A 76 -1.02 -15.03 -5.24
N THR A 77 -1.26 -14.69 -3.97
CA THR A 77 -1.86 -13.40 -3.58
C THR A 77 -0.91 -12.25 -3.86
N ILE A 78 0.36 -12.43 -3.52
CA ILE A 78 1.39 -11.41 -3.72
C ILE A 78 1.52 -11.15 -5.22
N GLU A 79 1.66 -12.19 -6.03
CA GLU A 79 1.75 -12.05 -7.49
C GLU A 79 0.49 -11.39 -8.07
N PHE A 80 -0.69 -11.78 -7.60
CA PHE A 80 -1.94 -11.15 -8.02
C PHE A 80 -1.99 -9.67 -7.66
N LEU A 81 -1.61 -9.31 -6.43
CA LEU A 81 -1.56 -7.95 -5.92
C LEU A 81 -0.57 -7.09 -6.70
N LEU A 82 0.63 -7.62 -6.98
CA LEU A 82 1.67 -6.93 -7.76
C LEU A 82 1.24 -6.73 -9.22
N THR A 83 0.55 -7.71 -9.80
CA THR A 83 0.08 -7.66 -11.19
C THR A 83 -1.10 -6.71 -11.38
N HIS A 84 -2.08 -6.74 -10.47
CA HIS A 84 -3.33 -5.99 -10.59
C HIS A 84 -3.33 -4.67 -9.80
N GLY A 85 -2.35 -4.46 -8.92
CA GLY A 85 -2.29 -3.34 -7.98
C GLY A 85 -3.31 -3.42 -6.83
N HIS A 86 -4.17 -4.44 -6.80
CA HIS A 86 -5.15 -4.64 -5.74
C HIS A 86 -5.47 -6.13 -5.58
N ALA A 87 -5.78 -6.55 -4.35
CA ALA A 87 -6.20 -7.90 -4.02
C ALA A 87 -7.38 -7.88 -3.04
N PRO A 88 -8.39 -8.74 -3.20
CA PRO A 88 -9.51 -8.83 -2.27
C PRO A 88 -9.06 -9.35 -0.90
N SER A 89 -9.72 -8.92 0.17
CA SER A 89 -9.32 -9.22 1.57
C SER A 89 -9.51 -10.69 1.94
N LEU A 90 -10.16 -11.47 1.09
CA LEU A 90 -10.41 -12.90 1.30
C LEU A 90 -9.12 -13.73 1.20
N ILE A 91 -8.10 -13.23 0.50
CA ILE A 91 -6.86 -13.98 0.21
C ILE A 91 -5.74 -13.68 1.23
N ARG A 92 -6.09 -13.16 2.41
CA ARG A 92 -5.11 -12.40 3.19
C ARG A 92 -4.26 -13.19 4.17
N LYS A 93 -4.64 -14.41 4.58
CA LYS A 93 -3.84 -15.21 5.52
C LYS A 93 -4.11 -16.70 5.32
N LEU A 94 -3.07 -17.47 5.02
CA LEU A 94 -3.00 -18.86 5.48
C LEU A 94 -3.01 -18.78 7.01
N ARG A 95 -4.18 -18.99 7.63
CA ARG A 95 -4.21 -19.25 9.06
C ARG A 95 -3.46 -20.57 9.30
N PRO A 96 -2.53 -20.65 10.26
CA PRO A 96 -1.99 -21.94 10.69
C PRO A 96 -3.08 -22.85 11.25
#